data_AF-A0A3E0QL13-F1
#
_entry.id   AF-A0A3E0QL13-F1
#
_cell.length_a   1.000
_cell.length_b   1.000
_cell.length_c   1.000
_cell.angle_alpha   90.00
_cell.angle_beta   90.00
_cell.angle_gamma   90.00
#
_symmetry.space_group_name_H-M   'P 1'
#
loop_
_entity.id
_entity.type
_entity.pdbx_description
1 polymer ?
#
loop_
_entity_poly.entity_id
_entity_poly.type
_entity_poly.pdbx_seq_one_letter_code
_entity_poly.pdbx_strand_id
1 'polypeptide(L)'
;MHHEVVSHASEEKAHSALNTKTIWKVFWILLLVTVFEVAISFTAIPKVVLIWTFIALTIVKSYYIVGYFMHLKFEEVPFQWTVLLPFVLIVYLIFIALYEGTALGLIPG
;
A
#
# COMPACT_ATOMS: atom_id res chain seq x y z
N MET A 1 -6.21 49.34 -7.09
CA MET A 1 -6.01 48.00 -7.69
C MET A 1 -4.90 47.24 -6.97
N HIS A 2 -5.13 46.72 -5.75
CA HIS A 2 -4.11 45.93 -5.01
C HIS A 2 -4.70 44.96 -3.97
N HIS A 3 -5.94 44.45 -4.13
CA HIS A 3 -6.59 43.71 -3.03
C HIS A 3 -7.13 42.30 -3.35
N GLU A 4 -6.95 41.76 -4.57
CA GLU A 4 -7.51 40.44 -4.95
C GLU A 4 -6.48 39.31 -5.07
N VAL A 5 -5.18 39.61 -5.16
CA VAL A 5 -4.15 38.59 -5.50
C VAL A 5 -3.65 37.78 -4.28
N VAL A 6 -4.05 38.15 -3.05
CA VAL A 6 -3.51 37.54 -1.81
C VAL A 6 -4.44 36.45 -1.22
N SER A 7 -5.74 36.43 -1.54
CA SER A 7 -6.68 35.44 -0.98
C SER A 7 -6.54 34.05 -1.62
N HIS A 8 -6.43 33.98 -2.94
CA HIS A 8 -6.44 32.69 -3.66
C HIS A 8 -5.18 31.83 -3.43
N ALA A 9 -4.02 32.45 -3.19
CA ALA A 9 -2.79 31.70 -2.88
C ALA A 9 -2.77 31.14 -1.44
N SER A 10 -3.58 31.69 -0.53
CA SER A 10 -3.63 31.25 0.87
C SER A 10 -4.61 30.09 1.09
N GLU A 11 -5.69 30.00 0.30
CA GLU A 11 -6.65 28.89 0.38
C GLU A 11 -6.12 27.60 -0.27
N GLU A 12 -5.39 27.69 -1.38
CA GLU A 12 -4.82 26.51 -2.06
C GLU A 12 -3.78 25.78 -1.19
N LYS A 13 -2.93 26.54 -0.48
CA LYS A 13 -1.95 25.98 0.46
C LYS A 13 -2.60 25.36 1.70
N ALA A 14 -3.78 25.83 2.10
CA ALA A 14 -4.50 25.30 3.25
C ALA A 14 -5.08 23.90 2.97
N HIS A 15 -5.60 23.64 1.76
CA HIS A 15 -6.15 22.33 1.40
C HIS A 15 -5.09 21.23 1.26
N SER A 16 -3.90 21.54 0.74
CA SER A 16 -2.81 20.56 0.60
C SER A 16 -2.14 20.23 1.94
N ALA A 17 -1.98 21.21 2.84
CA ALA A 17 -1.25 21.06 4.10
C ALA A 17 -1.94 20.14 5.13
N LEU A 18 -3.27 19.99 5.07
CA LEU A 18 -4.03 19.16 6.00
C LEU A 18 -3.78 17.65 5.80
N ASN A 19 -3.45 17.23 4.57
CA ASN A 19 -3.23 15.81 4.25
C ASN A 19 -1.83 15.29 4.65
N THR A 20 -0.80 16.15 4.58
CA THR A 20 0.58 15.78 4.92
C THR A 20 0.74 15.30 6.36
N LYS A 21 0.03 15.91 7.32
CA LYS A 21 0.08 15.46 8.73
C LYS A 21 -0.48 14.06 8.93
N THR A 22 -1.53 13.70 8.20
CA THR A 22 -2.14 12.37 8.26
C THR A 22 -1.21 11.30 7.67
N ILE A 23 -0.56 11.61 6.55
CA ILE A 23 0.45 10.73 5.92
C ILE A 23 1.60 10.47 6.89
N TRP A 24 2.12 11.52 7.53
CA TRP A 24 3.19 11.38 8.53
C TRP A 24 2.76 10.54 9.74
N LYS A 25 1.53 10.71 10.22
CA LYS A 25 1.00 9.92 11.33
C LYS A 25 0.92 8.43 10.97
N VAL A 26 0.47 8.09 9.77
CA VAL A 26 0.37 6.69 9.32
C VAL A 26 1.73 6.11 8.99
N PHE A 27 2.65 6.90 8.44
CA PHE A 27 4.05 6.48 8.28
C PHE A 27 4.64 5.99 9.61
N TRP A 28 4.47 6.76 10.69
CA TRP A 28 4.95 6.35 12.01
C TRP A 28 4.24 5.11 12.56
N ILE A 29 2.93 4.97 12.35
CA ILE A 29 2.21 3.75 12.79
C ILE A 29 2.75 2.51 12.07
N LEU A 30 2.98 2.61 10.77
CA LEU A 30 3.48 1.52 9.96
C LEU A 30 4.93 1.19 10.28
N LEU A 31 5.76 2.21 10.51
CA LEU A 31 7.14 2.04 10.94
C LEU A 31 7.19 1.30 12.28
N LEU A 32 6.39 1.72 13.26
CA LEU A 32 6.34 1.08 14.56
C LEU A 32 5.89 -0.38 14.47
N VAL A 33 4.84 -0.66 13.69
CA VAL A 33 4.37 -2.03 13.41
C VAL A 33 5.48 -2.88 12.79
N THR A 34 6.26 -2.33 11.86
CA THR A 34 7.36 -3.04 11.19
C THR A 34 8.52 -3.32 12.16
N VAL A 35 8.90 -2.34 12.97
CA VAL A 35 9.94 -2.50 13.98
C VAL A 35 9.51 -3.53 15.03
N PHE A 36 8.24 -3.51 15.43
CA PHE A 36 7.67 -4.48 16.37
C PHE A 36 7.69 -5.91 15.82
N GLU A 37 7.35 -6.08 14.54
CA GLU A 37 7.41 -7.37 13.85
C GLU A 37 8.84 -7.93 13.84
N VAL A 38 9.82 -7.09 13.49
CA VAL A 38 11.24 -7.46 13.51
C VAL A 38 11.70 -7.79 14.93
N ALA A 39 11.32 -6.99 15.94
CA ALA A 39 11.67 -7.24 17.33
C ALA A 39 11.09 -8.56 17.88
N ILE A 40 9.85 -8.89 17.53
CA ILE A 40 9.24 -10.19 17.84
C ILE A 40 9.99 -11.33 17.16
N SER A 41 10.42 -11.14 15.91
CA SER A 41 11.20 -12.12 15.16
C SER A 41 12.52 -12.49 15.84
N PHE A 42 13.12 -11.57 16.60
CA PHE A 42 14.33 -11.84 17.40
C PHE A 42 14.06 -12.62 18.70
N THR A 43 12.80 -12.79 19.11
CA THR A 43 12.45 -13.53 20.33
C THR A 43 12.28 -15.03 20.00
N ALA A 44 12.62 -15.93 20.92
CA ALA A 44 12.57 -17.39 20.75
C ALA A 44 11.14 -17.97 20.75
N ILE A 45 10.21 -17.36 20.00
CA ILE A 45 8.82 -17.79 19.86
C ILE A 45 8.73 -18.91 18.82
N PRO A 46 7.84 -19.90 19.00
CA PRO A 46 7.59 -20.93 17.99
C PRO A 46 7.28 -20.33 16.62
N LYS A 47 7.95 -20.85 15.59
CA LYS A 47 7.89 -20.38 14.19
C LYS A 47 6.47 -20.28 13.63
N VAL A 48 5.56 -21.15 14.06
CA VAL A 48 4.15 -21.12 13.65
C VAL A 48 3.49 -19.81 14.08
N VAL A 49 3.68 -19.39 15.33
CA VAL A 49 3.09 -18.16 15.84
C VAL A 49 3.68 -16.94 15.12
N LEU A 50 4.99 -16.96 14.88
CA LEU A 50 5.65 -15.93 14.07
C LEU A 50 5.03 -15.83 12.67
N ILE A 51 4.86 -16.94 11.96
CA ILE A 51 4.27 -16.93 10.59
C ILE A 51 2.88 -16.29 10.59
N TRP A 52 2.02 -16.64 11.54
CA TRP A 52 0.66 -16.10 11.61
C TRP A 52 0.65 -14.62 11.97
N THR A 53 1.54 -14.20 12.88
CA THR A 53 1.73 -12.80 13.25
C THR A 53 2.23 -11.97 12.07
N PHE A 54 3.23 -12.47 11.32
CA PHE A 54 3.75 -11.80 10.13
C PHE A 54 2.67 -11.63 9.05
N ILE A 55 1.88 -12.68 8.78
CA ILE A 55 0.77 -12.61 7.82
C ILE A 55 -0.27 -11.56 8.25
N ALA A 56 -0.70 -11.60 9.51
CA ALA A 56 -1.68 -10.66 10.03
C ALA A 56 -1.18 -9.20 9.98
N LEU A 57 0.06 -8.96 10.41
CA LEU A 57 0.68 -7.62 10.38
C LEU A 57 0.88 -7.13 8.94
N THR A 58 1.19 -8.02 8.00
CA THR A 58 1.31 -7.67 6.57
C THR A 58 -0.02 -7.19 5.99
N ILE A 59 -1.14 -7.84 6.33
CA ILE A 59 -2.49 -7.42 5.91
C ILE A 59 -2.84 -6.06 6.52
N VAL A 60 -2.57 -5.87 7.81
CA VAL A 60 -2.82 -4.59 8.49
C VAL A 60 -2.02 -3.47 7.82
N LYS A 61 -0.72 -3.71 7.59
CA LYS A 61 0.17 -2.77 6.94
C LYS A 61 -0.28 -2.43 5.52
N SER A 62 -0.70 -3.41 4.72
CA SER A 62 -1.20 -3.17 3.37
C SER A 62 -2.48 -2.33 3.35
N TYR A 63 -3.41 -2.57 4.28
CA TYR A 63 -4.61 -1.74 4.43
C TYR A 63 -4.26 -0.27 4.73
N TYR A 64 -3.33 -0.02 5.66
CA TYR A 64 -2.89 1.34 5.98
C TYR A 64 -2.14 2.01 4.82
N ILE A 65 -1.30 1.26 4.09
CA ILE A 65 -0.58 1.79 2.92
C ILE A 65 -1.58 2.21 1.83
N VAL A 66 -2.46 1.29 1.41
CA VAL A 66 -3.43 1.55 0.33
C VAL A 66 -4.46 2.61 0.77
N GLY A 67 -4.94 2.58 2.00
CA GLY A 67 -5.93 3.55 2.47
C GLY A 67 -5.40 4.99 2.59
N TYR A 68 -4.15 5.17 3.05
CA TYR A 68 -3.63 6.49 3.42
C TYR A 68 -2.52 7.03 2.52
N PHE A 69 -1.63 6.19 1.97
CA PHE A 69 -0.59 6.67 1.05
C PHE A 69 -1.13 6.90 -0.37
N MET A 70 -2.26 6.28 -0.71
CA MET A 70 -2.90 6.47 -2.01
C MET A 70 -4.08 7.45 -2.00
N HIS A 71 -4.32 8.17 -0.89
CA HIS A 71 -5.42 9.15 -0.77
C HIS A 71 -6.82 8.58 -1.10
N LEU A 72 -7.01 7.27 -0.98
CA LEU A 72 -8.22 6.58 -1.46
C LEU A 72 -9.43 6.70 -0.53
N LYS A 73 -9.24 7.14 0.71
CA LYS A 73 -10.29 7.04 1.73
C LYS A 73 -11.37 8.12 1.63
N PHE A 74 -11.16 9.21 0.89
CA PHE A 74 -12.14 10.29 0.82
C PHE A 74 -12.54 10.77 -0.60
N GLU A 75 -11.73 10.61 -1.67
CA GLU A 75 -12.15 11.14 -2.99
C GLU A 75 -11.90 10.27 -4.25
N GLU A 76 -11.05 9.23 -4.27
CA GLU A 76 -10.57 8.71 -5.57
C GLU A 76 -10.96 7.24 -5.91
N VAL A 77 -12.25 6.96 -6.15
CA VAL A 77 -12.71 5.69 -6.75
C VAL A 77 -11.87 5.25 -7.98
N PRO A 78 -11.42 6.10 -8.91
CA PRO A 78 -10.61 5.66 -10.05
C PRO A 78 -9.16 5.23 -9.71
N PHE A 79 -8.57 5.69 -8.60
CA PHE A 79 -7.18 5.35 -8.28
C PHE A 79 -7.03 3.91 -7.78
N GLN A 80 -8.08 3.34 -7.18
CA GLN A 80 -8.12 1.93 -6.80
C GLN A 80 -8.09 1.01 -8.04
N TRP A 81 -8.73 1.43 -9.13
CA TRP A 81 -8.66 0.74 -10.43
C TRP A 81 -7.27 0.82 -11.06
N THR A 82 -6.55 1.94 -10.91
CA THR A 82 -5.17 2.11 -11.40
C THR A 82 -4.18 1.16 -10.73
N VAL A 83 -4.40 0.78 -9.47
CA VAL A 83 -3.55 -0.17 -8.74
C VAL A 83 -3.97 -1.61 -9.01
N LEU A 84 -5.28 -1.85 -9.15
CA LEU A 84 -5.81 -3.17 -9.43
C LEU A 84 -5.48 -3.66 -10.85
N LEU A 85 -5.47 -2.76 -11.83
CA LEU A 85 -5.17 -3.07 -13.23
C LEU A 85 -3.79 -3.72 -13.44
N PRO A 86 -2.65 -3.14 -13.00
CA PRO A 86 -1.34 -3.78 -13.14
C PRO A 86 -1.24 -5.07 -12.32
N PHE A 87 -1.96 -5.17 -11.20
CA PHE A 87 -1.97 -6.40 -10.39
C PHE A 87 -2.63 -7.56 -11.13
N VAL A 88 -3.80 -7.33 -11.73
CA VAL A 88 -4.50 -8.33 -12.56
C VAL A 88 -3.66 -8.69 -13.79
N LEU A 89 -3.01 -7.71 -14.41
CA LEU A 89 -2.17 -7.94 -15.58
C LEU A 89 -0.98 -8.86 -15.26
N ILE A 90 -0.33 -8.70 -14.10
CA ILE A 90 0.74 -9.59 -13.66
C ILE A 90 0.24 -11.02 -13.48
N VAL A 91 -0.89 -11.22 -12.79
CA VAL A 91 -1.47 -12.56 -12.59
C VAL A 91 -1.84 -13.20 -13.94
N TYR A 92 -2.42 -12.41 -14.84
CA TYR A 92 -2.77 -12.86 -16.19
C TYR A 92 -1.53 -13.24 -17.03
N LEU A 93 -0.44 -12.47 -16.94
CA LEU A 93 0.82 -12.81 -17.60
C LEU A 93 1.48 -14.07 -17.02
N ILE A 94 1.40 -14.28 -15.70
CA ILE A 94 1.89 -15.51 -15.09
C ILE A 94 1.07 -16.70 -15.59
N PHE A 95 -0.26 -16.56 -15.65
CA PHE A 95 -1.14 -17.61 -16.15
C PHE A 95 -0.82 -17.98 -17.61
N ILE A 96 -0.66 -16.98 -18.49
CA ILE A 96 -0.35 -17.24 -19.90
C ILE A 96 1.05 -17.84 -20.08
N ALA A 97 2.03 -17.41 -19.30
CA ALA A 97 3.38 -17.95 -19.32
C ALA A 97 3.42 -19.41 -18.85
N LEU A 98 2.63 -19.77 -17.83
CA LEU A 98 2.48 -21.15 -17.37
C LEU A 98 1.73 -22.00 -18.41
N TYR A 99 0.66 -21.47 -19.01
CA TYR A 99 -0.09 -22.17 -20.05
C TYR A 99 0.78 -22.47 -21.27
N GLU A 100 1.48 -21.47 -21.82
CA GLU A 100 2.44 -21.65 -22.92
C GLU A 100 3.60 -22.57 -22.52
N GLY A 101 4.15 -22.43 -21.30
CA GLY A 101 5.22 -23.29 -20.81
C GLY A 101 4.81 -24.77 -20.68
N THR A 102 3.57 -25.04 -20.28
CA THR A 102 3.00 -26.40 -20.24
C THR A 102 2.63 -26.92 -21.64
N ALA A 103 2.09 -26.07 -22.51
CA ALA A 103 1.72 -26.43 -23.89
C ALA A 103 2.95 -26.74 -24.76
N LEU A 104 4.08 -26.06 -24.52
CA LEU A 104 5.37 -26.32 -25.17
C LEU A 104 6.15 -27.50 -24.56
N GLY A 105 5.61 -28.17 -23.53
CA GLY A 105 6.19 -29.37 -22.92
C GLY A 105 7.45 -29.13 -22.09
N LEU A 106 7.73 -27.88 -21.68
CA LEU A 106 8.92 -27.53 -20.89
C LEU A 106 8.77 -27.84 -19.39
N ILE A 107 7.56 -28.22 -18.95
CA ILE A 107 7.25 -28.60 -17.57
C ILE A 107 6.57 -29.98 -17.61
N PRO A 108 7.26 -31.09 -17.28
CA PRO A 108 6.62 -32.40 -17.18
C PRO A 108 5.69 -32.42 -15.95
N GLY A 109 4.45 -32.86 -16.16
CA GLY A 109 3.42 -33.02 -15.13
C GLY A 109 3.66 -34.19 -14.19
#